data_AF-X0UER1-F1
#
_entry.id   AF-X0UER1-F1
#
_cell.length_a   1.000
_cell.length_b   1.000
_cell.length_c   1.000
_cell.angle_alpha   90.00
_cell.angle_beta   90.00
_cell.angle_gamma   90.00
#
_symmetry.space_group_name_H-M   'P 1'
#
loop_
_entity.id
_entity.type
_entity.pdbx_description
1 polymer ?
#
loop_
_entity_poly.entity_id
_entity_poly.type
_entity_poly.pdbx_seq_one_letter_code
_entity_poly.pdbx_strand_id
1 'polypeptide(L)'
;GLLGVGTAQFLRGHFALLGTFILIAAMWIVGVALLADSLLVVVLGWLWFVVGRIVGVAAPAWLAAKRRSEVLGEIWRKLSVRQRRLRQSSKPLVFGGDVKAWRGIESIASATKAGESPPVLLSQESTAAKPYVPASYDDYALPPLELLAEPEYSFTAVQGRVVKAKAAALEKLLAEFSVNAQVVTADTGPVVTMFELELAAGVKVSQIAALANDMARALGAGAVRVVAPMPGKHTIGIEVPNSEKEKVRIKDIMNLAGDRLAGMQIPLFLG
;
A
#
# COMPACT_ATOMS: atom_id res chain seq x y z
N GLY A 1 -45.12 -3.61 -43.68
CA GLY A 1 -46.12 -2.58 -44.03
C GLY A 1 -47.04 -3.07 -45.14
N LEU A 2 -48.21 -2.46 -45.32
CA LEU A 2 -49.21 -2.85 -46.32
C LEU A 2 -48.64 -3.00 -47.75
N LEU A 3 -47.74 -2.09 -48.16
CA LEU A 3 -47.04 -2.16 -49.45
C LEU A 3 -46.15 -3.40 -49.62
N GLY A 4 -45.55 -3.89 -48.52
CA GLY A 4 -44.68 -5.07 -48.53
C GLY A 4 -45.45 -6.38 -48.69
N VAL A 5 -46.68 -6.44 -48.15
CA VAL A 5 -47.56 -7.61 -48.31
C VAL A 5 -48.07 -7.66 -49.75
N GLY A 6 -48.45 -6.53 -50.34
CA GLY A 6 -48.87 -6.44 -51.75
C GLY A 6 -47.77 -6.85 -52.73
N THR A 7 -46.53 -6.39 -52.52
CA THR A 7 -45.38 -6.79 -53.35
C THR A 7 -45.06 -8.28 -53.18
N ALA A 8 -45.08 -8.82 -51.97
CA ALA A 8 -44.86 -10.24 -51.73
C ALA A 8 -45.91 -11.13 -52.40
N GLN A 9 -47.17 -10.70 -52.42
CA GLN A 9 -48.26 -11.43 -53.07
C GLN A 9 -48.16 -11.39 -54.60
N PHE A 10 -47.77 -10.24 -55.17
CA PHE A 10 -47.50 -10.10 -56.61
C PHE A 10 -46.31 -10.97 -57.08
N LEU A 11 -45.23 -10.97 -56.30
CA LEU A 11 -44.02 -11.76 -56.58
C LEU A 11 -44.28 -13.27 -56.52
N ARG A 12 -45.10 -13.75 -55.58
CA ARG A 12 -45.49 -15.17 -55.50
C ARG A 12 -46.42 -15.61 -56.64
N GLY A 13 -47.15 -14.68 -57.26
CA GLY A 13 -48.05 -14.98 -58.38
C GLY A 13 -47.34 -15.16 -59.72
N HIS A 14 -46.18 -14.54 -59.90
CA HIS A 14 -45.43 -14.55 -61.17
C HIS A 14 -44.13 -15.35 -61.13
N PHE A 15 -43.60 -15.65 -59.94
CA PHE A 15 -42.32 -16.36 -59.77
C PHE A 15 -42.45 -17.55 -58.84
N ALA A 16 -41.69 -18.62 -59.11
CA ALA A 16 -41.54 -19.73 -58.18
C ALA A 16 -40.94 -19.24 -56.85
N LEU A 17 -41.28 -19.93 -55.74
CA LEU A 17 -40.86 -19.56 -54.37
C LEU A 17 -39.36 -19.27 -54.25
N LEU A 18 -38.53 -20.03 -54.97
CA LEU A 18 -37.07 -19.86 -54.98
C LEU A 18 -36.63 -18.53 -55.65
N GLY A 19 -37.31 -18.13 -56.74
CA GLY A 19 -37.01 -16.90 -57.47
C GLY A 19 -37.39 -15.64 -56.69
N THR A 20 -38.52 -15.67 -55.97
CA THR A 20 -38.91 -14.55 -55.10
C THR A 20 -37.87 -14.30 -53.99
N PHE A 21 -37.34 -15.37 -53.39
CA PHE A 21 -36.33 -15.25 -52.35
C PHE A 21 -35.02 -14.64 -52.88
N ILE A 22 -34.56 -15.10 -54.05
CA ILE A 22 -33.35 -14.57 -54.70
C ILE A 22 -33.51 -13.08 -55.03
N LEU A 23 -34.67 -12.66 -55.54
CA LEU A 23 -34.93 -11.25 -55.86
C LEU A 23 -34.97 -10.36 -54.62
N ILE A 24 -35.60 -10.82 -53.53
CA ILE A 24 -35.62 -10.06 -52.27
C ILE A 24 -34.22 -9.96 -51.68
N ALA A 25 -33.44 -11.05 -51.70
CA ALA A 25 -32.07 -11.05 -51.21
C ALA A 25 -31.17 -10.11 -52.03
N ALA A 26 -31.26 -10.14 -53.36
CA ALA A 26 -30.52 -9.24 -54.24
C ALA A 26 -30.91 -7.76 -53.99
N MET A 27 -32.20 -7.48 -53.85
CA MET A 27 -32.68 -6.11 -53.54
C MET A 27 -32.20 -5.63 -52.17
N TRP A 28 -32.12 -6.54 -51.18
CA TRP A 28 -31.55 -6.24 -49.87
C TRP A 28 -30.06 -5.93 -49.94
N ILE A 29 -29.28 -6.72 -50.68
CA ILE A 29 -27.84 -6.50 -50.84
C ILE A 29 -27.57 -5.14 -51.50
N VAL A 30 -28.32 -4.81 -52.56
CA VAL A 30 -28.23 -3.51 -53.23
C VAL A 30 -28.64 -2.37 -52.30
N GLY A 31 -29.70 -2.56 -51.50
CA GLY A 31 -30.14 -1.56 -50.51
C GLY A 31 -29.09 -1.30 -49.43
N VAL A 32 -28.44 -2.35 -48.92
CA VAL A 32 -27.35 -2.22 -47.93
C VAL A 32 -26.13 -1.54 -48.55
N ALA A 33 -25.77 -1.90 -49.80
CA ALA A 33 -24.65 -1.28 -50.50
C ALA A 33 -24.87 0.23 -50.72
N LEU A 34 -26.09 0.66 -51.07
CA LEU A 34 -26.41 2.08 -51.23
C LEU A 34 -26.46 2.85 -49.90
N LEU A 35 -26.80 2.18 -48.80
CA LEU A 35 -26.82 2.79 -47.47
C LEU A 35 -25.43 2.85 -46.81
N ALA A 36 -24.46 2.05 -47.27
CA ALA A 36 -23.12 1.98 -46.69
C ALA A 36 -22.43 3.35 -46.67
N ASP A 37 -22.55 4.13 -47.75
CA ASP A 37 -21.96 5.47 -47.85
C ASP A 37 -22.56 6.45 -46.83
N SER A 38 -23.87 6.38 -46.61
CA SER A 38 -24.56 7.22 -45.62
C SER A 38 -24.24 6.78 -44.18
N LEU A 39 -24.10 5.47 -43.95
CA LEU A 39 -23.82 4.89 -42.65
C LEU A 39 -22.40 5.25 -42.18
N LEU A 40 -21.43 5.27 -43.10
CA LEU A 40 -20.06 5.71 -42.83
C LEU A 40 -20.00 7.17 -42.36
N VAL A 41 -20.73 8.07 -43.04
CA VAL A 41 -20.76 9.50 -42.68
C VAL A 41 -21.41 9.71 -41.31
N VAL A 42 -22.49 8.98 -41.00
CA VAL A 42 -23.16 9.06 -39.68
C VAL A 42 -22.24 8.54 -38.57
N VAL A 43 -21.56 7.41 -38.78
CA VAL A 43 -20.64 6.82 -37.80
C VAL A 43 -19.43 7.73 -37.55
N LEU A 44 -18.84 8.30 -38.62
CA LEU A 44 -17.74 9.25 -38.52
C LEU A 44 -18.15 10.54 -37.79
N GLY A 45 -19.35 11.07 -38.07
CA GLY A 45 -19.90 12.23 -37.37
C GLY A 45 -20.11 11.97 -35.87
N TRP A 46 -20.62 10.79 -35.53
CA TRP A 46 -20.80 10.38 -34.13
C TRP A 46 -19.45 10.23 -33.40
N LEU A 47 -18.45 9.65 -34.07
CA LEU A 47 -17.10 9.53 -33.55
C LEU A 47 -16.48 10.91 -33.29
N TRP A 48 -16.63 11.85 -34.23
CA TRP A 48 -16.14 13.22 -34.08
C TRP A 48 -16.80 13.96 -32.91
N PHE A 49 -18.11 13.75 -32.70
CA PHE A 49 -18.83 14.33 -31.57
C PHE A 49 -18.33 13.80 -30.21
N VAL A 50 -18.06 12.50 -30.11
CA VAL A 50 -17.52 11.88 -28.88
C VAL A 50 -16.11 12.38 -28.59
N VAL A 51 -15.24 12.46 -29.62
CA VAL A 51 -13.88 13.01 -29.47
C VAL A 51 -13.92 14.46 -29.00
N GLY A 52 -14.79 15.30 -29.60
CA GLY A 52 -14.96 16.69 -29.18
C GLY A 52 -15.42 16.86 -27.73
N ARG A 53 -16.33 16.00 -27.25
CA ARG A 53 -16.79 15.96 -25.84
C ARG A 53 -15.65 15.62 -24.87
N ILE A 54 -14.82 14.64 -25.21
CA ILE A 54 -13.70 14.21 -24.35
C ILE A 54 -12.62 15.30 -24.29
N VAL A 55 -12.25 15.88 -25.44
CA VAL A 55 -11.24 16.95 -25.51
C VAL A 55 -11.73 18.21 -24.78
N GLY A 56 -13.02 18.58 -24.91
CA GLY A 56 -13.60 19.75 -24.26
C GLY A 56 -13.63 19.69 -22.73
N VAL A 57 -13.63 18.50 -22.13
CA VAL A 57 -13.60 18.32 -20.66
C VAL A 57 -12.17 18.05 -20.15
N ALA A 58 -11.38 17.28 -20.90
CA ALA A 58 -10.03 16.91 -20.50
C ALA A 58 -9.02 18.07 -20.64
N ALA A 59 -9.13 18.89 -21.69
CA ALA A 59 -8.22 20.02 -21.91
C ALA A 59 -8.25 21.07 -20.78
N PRO A 60 -9.41 21.60 -20.34
CA PRO A 60 -9.44 22.57 -19.24
C PRO A 60 -9.02 21.94 -17.90
N ALA A 61 -9.32 20.66 -17.66
CA ALA A 61 -8.88 19.94 -16.47
C ALA A 61 -7.35 19.76 -16.42
N TRP A 62 -6.72 19.47 -17.57
CA TRP A 62 -5.27 19.29 -17.67
C TRP A 62 -4.52 20.62 -17.53
N LEU A 63 -5.04 21.72 -18.10
CA LEU A 63 -4.47 23.06 -17.88
C LEU A 63 -4.63 23.53 -16.41
N ALA A 64 -5.74 23.18 -15.75
CA ALA A 64 -5.94 23.48 -14.32
C ALA A 64 -5.01 22.66 -13.40
N ALA A 65 -4.73 21.40 -13.74
CA ALA A 65 -3.79 20.55 -13.02
C ALA A 65 -2.34 21.05 -13.13
N LYS A 66 -1.95 21.61 -14.28
CA LYS A 66 -0.58 22.12 -14.50
C LYS A 66 -0.25 23.31 -13.60
N ARG A 67 -1.23 24.17 -13.24
CA ARG A 67 -1.04 25.28 -12.29
C ARG A 67 -0.79 24.84 -10.84
N ARG A 68 -1.22 23.62 -10.46
CA ARG A 68 -0.98 23.08 -9.10
C ARG A 68 0.37 22.37 -8.95
N SER A 69 1.11 22.18 -10.05
CA SER A 69 2.40 21.48 -10.03
C SER A 69 3.56 22.30 -9.46
N GLU A 70 3.47 23.64 -9.47
CA GLU A 70 4.50 24.52 -8.88
C GLU A 70 4.54 24.42 -7.34
N VAL A 71 3.37 24.24 -6.70
CA VAL A 71 3.25 24.14 -5.23
C VAL A 71 3.75 22.79 -4.70
N LEU A 72 3.61 21.70 -5.48
CA LEU A 72 4.08 20.36 -5.10
C LEU A 72 5.61 20.24 -5.16
N GLY A 73 6.27 20.97 -6.07
CA GLY A 73 7.73 20.99 -6.18
C GLY A 73 8.42 21.57 -4.94
N GLU A 74 7.84 22.62 -4.35
CA GLU A 74 8.39 23.22 -3.12
C GLU A 74 8.22 22.32 -1.89
N ILE A 75 7.11 21.58 -1.79
CA ILE A 75 6.85 20.63 -0.70
C ILE A 75 7.84 19.45 -0.76
N TRP A 76 8.09 18.91 -1.95
CA TRP A 76 9.04 17.81 -2.15
C TRP A 76 10.50 18.22 -1.90
N ARG A 77 10.86 19.48 -2.21
CA ARG A 77 12.19 20.02 -1.91
C ARG A 77 12.43 20.17 -0.41
N LYS A 78 11.42 20.57 0.37
CA LYS A 78 11.53 20.68 1.84
C LYS A 78 11.61 19.31 2.53
N LEU A 79 10.96 18.27 1.99
CA LEU A 79 11.01 16.92 2.55
C LEU A 79 12.32 16.18 2.24
N SER A 80 12.87 16.33 1.03
CA SER A 80 14.11 15.67 0.62
C SER A 80 15.35 16.14 1.39
N VAL A 81 15.40 17.42 1.83
CA VAL A 81 16.48 17.95 2.68
C VAL A 81 16.41 17.38 4.12
N ARG A 82 15.20 17.11 4.64
CA ARG A 82 15.02 16.49 5.97
C ARG A 82 15.39 15.00 5.96
N GLN A 83 15.08 14.31 4.87
CA GLN A 83 15.37 12.89 4.71
C GLN A 83 16.87 12.60 4.50
N ARG A 84 17.62 13.52 3.87
CA ARG A 84 19.08 13.40 3.71
C ARG A 84 19.85 13.58 5.03
N ARG A 85 19.35 14.41 5.96
CA ARG A 85 19.91 14.54 7.32
C ARG A 85 19.72 13.27 8.17
N LEU A 86 18.57 12.59 8.04
CA LEU A 86 18.31 11.35 8.77
C LEU A 86 19.13 10.16 8.25
N ARG A 87 19.44 10.12 6.95
CA ARG A 87 20.32 9.09 6.35
C ARG A 87 21.81 9.29 6.63
N GLN A 88 22.27 10.52 6.90
CA GLN A 88 23.65 10.76 7.31
C GLN A 88 23.91 10.48 8.80
N SER A 89 22.86 10.48 9.63
CA SER A 89 22.97 10.15 11.06
C SER A 89 22.94 8.65 11.37
N SER A 90 22.71 7.79 10.37
CA SER A 90 22.68 6.34 10.52
C SER A 90 23.79 5.66 9.72
N LYS A 91 25.05 6.02 10.00
CA LYS A 91 26.15 5.07 9.82
C LYS A 91 26.36 4.35 11.15
N PRO A 92 26.31 3.01 11.19
CA PRO A 92 26.58 2.27 12.42
C PRO A 92 28.06 2.47 12.78
N LEU A 93 28.33 2.87 14.02
CA LEU A 93 29.66 2.85 14.62
C LEU A 93 30.07 1.38 14.78
N VAL A 94 30.84 0.86 13.83
CA VAL A 94 31.55 -0.41 13.98
C VAL A 94 32.79 -0.13 14.82
N PHE A 95 32.74 -0.48 16.10
CA PHE A 95 33.93 -0.55 16.95
C PHE A 95 34.66 -1.86 16.66
N GLY A 96 35.58 -1.81 15.69
CA GLY A 96 36.50 -2.90 15.39
C GLY A 96 37.93 -2.37 15.30
N GLY A 97 38.76 -2.77 16.26
CA GLY A 97 40.22 -2.92 16.16
C GLY A 97 41.10 -1.70 15.80
N ASP A 98 41.88 -1.25 16.79
CA ASP A 98 43.34 -0.97 16.74
C ASP A 98 43.79 0.36 17.37
N VAL A 99 44.45 0.24 18.53
CA VAL A 99 44.86 1.32 19.44
C VAL A 99 46.27 1.85 19.11
N LYS A 100 46.60 2.12 17.84
CA LYS A 100 48.00 2.53 17.50
C LYS A 100 48.21 3.64 16.47
N ALA A 101 47.18 4.36 16.03
CA ALA A 101 47.29 5.32 14.93
C ALA A 101 47.18 6.82 15.31
N TRP A 102 47.41 7.21 16.57
CA TRP A 102 47.37 8.63 17.01
C TRP A 102 48.75 9.16 17.39
N ARG A 103 49.75 8.96 16.53
CA ARG A 103 51.06 9.59 16.71
C ARG A 103 51.64 9.94 15.34
N GLY A 104 51.30 11.11 14.81
CA GLY A 104 51.94 11.62 13.59
C GLY A 104 51.02 12.43 12.69
N ILE A 105 50.57 13.59 13.15
CA ILE A 105 50.12 14.67 12.25
C ILE A 105 50.59 16.00 12.85
N GLU A 106 51.89 16.27 12.74
CA GLU A 106 52.49 17.58 13.10
C GLU A 106 53.07 18.31 11.88
N SER A 107 52.88 17.83 10.65
CA SER A 107 53.72 18.29 9.52
C SER A 107 53.00 18.67 8.22
N ILE A 108 51.75 19.13 8.23
CA ILE A 108 51.09 19.60 6.98
C ILE A 108 50.55 21.02 7.11
N ALA A 109 51.22 21.87 7.89
CA ALA A 109 50.99 23.30 7.93
C ALA A 109 51.98 24.05 7.02
N SER A 110 51.92 23.83 5.69
CA SER A 110 52.49 24.78 4.73
C SER A 110 52.01 24.48 3.30
N ALA A 111 51.71 25.54 2.55
CA ALA A 111 51.16 25.60 1.19
C ALA A 111 49.61 25.47 1.18
N THR A 112 48.80 26.41 0.68
CA THR A 112 48.99 27.41 -0.38
C THR A 112 47.93 28.51 -0.25
N LYS A 113 48.30 29.76 -0.58
CA LYS A 113 47.40 30.93 -0.75
C LYS A 113 46.51 30.76 -1.98
N ALA A 114 45.25 31.22 -1.91
CA ALA A 114 44.71 32.34 -2.70
C ALA A 114 43.17 32.31 -2.80
N GLY A 115 42.56 33.47 -2.54
CA GLY A 115 41.33 33.93 -3.19
C GLY A 115 40.02 33.28 -2.76
N GLU A 116 39.27 34.01 -1.92
CA GLU A 116 37.90 34.49 -2.18
C GLU A 116 37.13 34.52 -0.85
N SER A 117 36.84 35.72 -0.38
CA SER A 117 36.20 35.98 0.91
C SER A 117 34.70 35.67 0.88
N PRO A 118 34.17 34.74 1.70
CA PRO A 118 32.75 34.66 2.00
C PRO A 118 32.39 35.71 3.07
N PRO A 119 31.09 36.05 3.18
CA PRO A 119 30.65 37.30 3.79
C PRO A 119 30.92 37.32 5.29
N VAL A 120 31.09 38.54 5.82
CA VAL A 120 31.16 38.86 7.24
C VAL A 120 29.94 38.24 7.93
N LEU A 121 30.13 37.05 8.51
CA LEU A 121 29.27 36.54 9.55
C LEU A 121 29.44 37.52 10.71
N LEU A 122 28.40 38.27 11.00
CA LEU A 122 28.25 39.03 12.24
C LEU A 122 28.76 38.12 13.36
N SER A 123 29.88 38.51 13.96
CA SER A 123 30.46 37.88 15.13
C SER A 123 29.43 37.97 16.25
N GLN A 124 28.52 37.00 16.29
CA GLN A 124 27.82 36.67 17.51
C GLN A 124 28.91 36.18 18.44
N GLU A 125 29.28 37.08 19.35
CA GLU A 125 30.14 36.83 20.48
C GLU A 125 29.72 35.49 21.07
N SER A 126 30.55 34.47 20.83
CA SER A 126 30.38 33.14 21.39
C SER A 126 30.62 33.31 22.88
N THR A 127 29.55 33.64 23.60
CA THR A 127 29.51 33.46 25.04
C THR A 127 29.74 31.96 25.24
N ALA A 128 30.91 31.62 25.75
CA ALA A 128 31.29 30.25 26.02
C ALA A 128 30.15 29.60 26.81
N ALA A 129 29.43 28.68 26.17
CA ALA A 129 28.34 27.97 26.81
C ALA A 129 28.91 27.29 28.04
N LYS A 130 28.39 27.63 29.22
CA LYS A 130 28.79 26.99 30.48
C LYS A 130 28.69 25.47 30.28
N PRO A 131 29.68 24.69 30.73
CA PRO A 131 29.61 23.23 30.63
C PRO A 131 28.28 22.74 31.20
N TYR A 132 27.55 21.95 30.42
CA TYR A 132 26.36 21.29 30.92
C TYR A 132 26.77 20.35 32.05
N VAL A 133 26.43 20.73 33.28
CA VAL A 133 26.55 19.85 34.44
C VAL A 133 25.23 19.06 34.51
N PRO A 134 25.24 17.73 34.28
CA PRO A 134 24.04 16.94 34.49
C PRO A 134 23.62 17.09 35.95
N ALA A 135 22.33 17.34 36.18
CA ALA A 135 21.80 17.29 37.55
C ALA A 135 22.06 15.88 38.11
N SER A 136 22.68 15.80 39.28
CA SER A 136 22.71 14.54 40.03
C SER A 136 21.30 14.29 40.56
N TYR A 137 20.79 13.09 40.31
CA TYR A 137 19.50 12.61 40.78
C TYR A 137 19.71 11.47 41.79
N ASP A 138 20.81 11.49 42.55
CA ASP A 138 21.18 10.41 43.48
C ASP A 138 20.11 10.21 44.58
N ASP A 139 19.35 11.26 44.90
CA ASP A 139 18.24 11.23 45.88
C ASP A 139 16.87 10.89 45.24
N TYR A 140 16.79 10.66 43.92
CA TYR A 140 15.53 10.41 43.23
C TYR A 140 15.13 8.93 43.33
N ALA A 141 14.04 8.65 44.04
CA ALA A 141 13.42 7.34 44.07
C ALA A 141 12.44 7.17 42.90
N LEU A 142 12.58 6.06 42.17
CA LEU A 142 11.65 5.73 41.08
C LEU A 142 10.24 5.45 41.63
N PRO A 143 9.18 5.92 40.95
CA PRO A 143 7.82 5.65 41.38
C PRO A 143 7.49 4.15 41.28
N PRO A 144 6.67 3.63 42.21
CA PRO A 144 6.24 2.24 42.22
C PRO A 144 5.34 1.90 41.00
N LEU A 145 5.43 0.66 40.50
CA LEU A 145 4.67 0.20 39.33
C LEU A 145 3.17 0.06 39.62
N GLU A 146 2.79 0.02 40.89
CA GLU A 146 1.41 -0.01 41.38
C GLU A 146 0.60 1.23 40.97
N LEU A 147 1.27 2.34 40.61
CA LEU A 147 0.61 3.52 40.07
C LEU A 147 0.08 3.30 38.64
N LEU A 148 0.52 2.24 37.96
CA LEU A 148 0.07 1.88 36.62
C LEU A 148 -1.18 1.01 36.67
N ALA A 149 -2.06 1.19 35.69
CA ALA A 149 -3.28 0.40 35.56
C ALA A 149 -2.96 -1.09 35.34
N GLU A 150 -3.75 -1.95 35.97
CA GLU A 150 -3.66 -3.41 35.82
C GLU A 150 -4.03 -3.87 34.40
N PRO A 151 -3.49 -5.00 33.95
CA PRO A 151 -3.88 -5.63 32.70
C PRO A 151 -5.32 -6.14 32.71
N GLU A 152 -5.92 -6.11 31.52
CA GLU A 152 -7.26 -6.61 31.26
C GLU A 152 -7.14 -7.82 30.33
N TYR A 153 -7.45 -9.02 30.81
CA TYR A 153 -7.44 -10.25 29.99
C TYR A 153 -8.86 -10.55 29.51
N SER A 154 -9.04 -10.72 28.19
CA SER A 154 -10.34 -11.07 27.61
C SER A 154 -10.50 -12.59 27.48
N PHE A 155 -11.74 -13.08 27.44
CA PHE A 155 -12.07 -14.51 27.53
C PHE A 155 -11.66 -15.30 26.27
N THR A 156 -10.67 -16.19 26.43
CA THR A 156 -10.02 -16.99 25.37
C THR A 156 -10.93 -18.02 24.69
N ALA A 157 -11.99 -18.50 25.37
CA ALA A 157 -12.80 -19.62 24.88
C ALA A 157 -13.72 -19.27 23.70
N VAL A 158 -14.25 -18.04 23.65
CA VAL A 158 -15.13 -17.57 22.56
C VAL A 158 -14.31 -17.38 21.27
N GLN A 159 -13.06 -16.96 21.40
CA GLN A 159 -12.18 -16.69 20.28
C GLN A 159 -11.87 -17.95 19.46
N GLY A 160 -11.69 -19.12 20.09
CA GLY A 160 -11.34 -20.35 19.37
C GLY A 160 -12.36 -20.79 18.32
N ARG A 161 -13.68 -20.66 18.61
CA ARG A 161 -14.74 -21.00 17.63
C ARG A 161 -14.78 -19.99 16.49
N VAL A 162 -14.63 -18.70 16.80
CA VAL A 162 -14.62 -17.61 15.82
C VAL A 162 -13.41 -17.75 14.88
N VAL A 163 -12.24 -18.07 15.41
CA VAL A 163 -11.01 -18.28 14.63
C VAL A 163 -11.17 -19.43 13.65
N LYS A 164 -11.72 -20.57 14.09
CA LYS A 164 -12.00 -21.71 13.19
C LYS A 164 -12.99 -21.35 12.08
N ALA A 165 -14.06 -20.62 12.42
CA ALA A 165 -15.04 -20.16 11.42
C ALA A 165 -14.40 -19.21 10.39
N LYS A 166 -13.54 -18.29 10.85
CA LYS A 166 -12.78 -17.39 9.97
C LYS A 166 -11.78 -18.13 9.09
N ALA A 167 -11.08 -19.15 9.60
CA ALA A 167 -10.21 -20.00 8.81
C ALA A 167 -10.96 -20.69 7.66
N ALA A 168 -12.10 -21.31 7.96
CA ALA A 168 -12.94 -21.96 6.94
C ALA A 168 -13.49 -20.95 5.90
N ALA A 169 -13.86 -19.74 6.35
CA ALA A 169 -14.29 -18.67 5.44
C ALA A 169 -13.16 -18.20 4.52
N LEU A 170 -11.93 -18.12 5.02
CA LEU A 170 -10.75 -17.76 4.25
C LEU A 170 -10.45 -18.82 3.17
N GLU A 171 -10.41 -20.10 3.53
CA GLU A 171 -10.20 -21.19 2.57
C GLU A 171 -11.27 -21.22 1.49
N LYS A 172 -12.55 -21.06 1.89
CA LYS A 172 -13.67 -21.00 0.95
C LYS A 172 -13.51 -19.84 -0.03
N LEU A 173 -13.19 -18.63 0.45
CA LEU A 173 -12.98 -17.48 -0.42
C LEU A 173 -11.82 -17.71 -1.38
N LEU A 174 -10.68 -18.23 -0.90
CA LEU A 174 -9.54 -18.50 -1.77
C LEU A 174 -9.91 -19.51 -2.86
N ALA A 175 -10.67 -20.56 -2.52
CA ALA A 175 -11.19 -21.51 -3.49
C ALA A 175 -12.12 -20.86 -4.53
N GLU A 176 -12.99 -19.92 -4.13
CA GLU A 176 -13.86 -19.17 -5.07
C GLU A 176 -13.06 -18.36 -6.10
N PHE A 177 -11.87 -17.86 -5.73
CA PHE A 177 -10.95 -17.17 -6.64
C PHE A 177 -9.95 -18.09 -7.35
N SER A 178 -10.19 -19.42 -7.32
CA SER A 178 -9.30 -20.44 -7.90
C SER A 178 -7.87 -20.39 -7.33
N VAL A 179 -7.73 -19.96 -6.06
CA VAL A 179 -6.49 -19.98 -5.29
C VAL A 179 -6.54 -21.17 -4.36
N ASN A 180 -5.74 -22.20 -4.67
CA ASN A 180 -5.72 -23.42 -3.87
C ASN A 180 -4.72 -23.27 -2.71
N ALA A 181 -5.24 -23.05 -1.51
CA ALA A 181 -4.46 -22.87 -0.28
C ALA A 181 -5.22 -23.46 0.91
N GLN A 182 -4.49 -23.92 1.93
CA GLN A 182 -5.05 -24.50 3.15
C GLN A 182 -4.48 -23.81 4.38
N VAL A 183 -5.31 -23.62 5.41
CA VAL A 183 -4.89 -23.05 6.69
C VAL A 183 -4.33 -24.18 7.55
N VAL A 184 -3.03 -24.11 7.85
CA VAL A 184 -2.32 -25.09 8.67
C VAL A 184 -2.51 -24.81 10.16
N THR A 185 -2.38 -23.53 10.52
CA THR A 185 -2.34 -23.07 11.91
C THR A 185 -2.95 -21.66 12.02
N ALA A 186 -3.50 -21.34 13.19
CA ALA A 186 -4.02 -20.03 13.50
C ALA A 186 -3.53 -19.59 14.88
N ASP A 187 -2.70 -18.55 14.91
CA ASP A 187 -2.11 -18.01 16.12
C ASP A 187 -2.78 -16.67 16.47
N THR A 188 -3.51 -16.65 17.59
CA THR A 188 -4.21 -15.46 18.06
C THR A 188 -3.31 -14.63 18.97
N GLY A 189 -2.99 -13.40 18.56
CA GLY A 189 -2.36 -12.40 19.42
C GLY A 189 -3.38 -11.42 20.01
N PRO A 190 -2.95 -10.41 20.78
CA PRO A 190 -3.85 -9.46 21.47
C PRO A 190 -4.72 -8.62 20.52
N VAL A 191 -4.17 -8.22 19.37
CA VAL A 191 -4.82 -7.30 18.42
C VAL A 191 -5.19 -7.98 17.10
N VAL A 192 -4.40 -8.96 16.68
CA VAL A 192 -4.52 -9.64 15.39
C VAL A 192 -4.38 -11.15 15.58
N THR A 193 -5.05 -11.91 14.71
CA THR A 193 -4.85 -13.35 14.53
C THR A 193 -4.07 -13.57 13.24
N MET A 194 -3.01 -14.36 13.30
CA MET A 194 -2.24 -14.77 12.14
C MET A 194 -2.70 -16.16 11.69
N PHE A 195 -3.26 -16.24 10.48
CA PHE A 195 -3.54 -17.51 9.82
C PHE A 195 -2.34 -17.90 8.96
N GLU A 196 -1.79 -19.08 9.22
CA GLU A 196 -0.71 -19.67 8.44
C GLU A 196 -1.31 -20.51 7.30
N LEU A 197 -0.96 -20.15 6.06
CA LEU A 197 -1.46 -20.79 4.85
C LEU A 197 -0.34 -21.53 4.13
N GLU A 198 -0.61 -22.77 3.78
CA GLU A 198 0.18 -23.56 2.84
C GLU A 198 -0.43 -23.43 1.45
N LEU A 199 0.41 -23.14 0.45
CA LEU A 199 -0.02 -22.96 -0.92
C LEU A 199 0.18 -24.22 -1.73
N ALA A 200 -0.78 -24.53 -2.60
CA ALA A 200 -0.56 -25.53 -3.63
C ALA A 200 0.51 -25.08 -4.65
N ALA A 201 1.15 -26.06 -5.29
CA ALA A 201 2.13 -25.81 -6.33
C ALA A 201 1.55 -24.93 -7.46
N GLY A 202 2.29 -23.90 -7.85
CA GLY A 202 1.91 -22.99 -8.94
C GLY A 202 1.09 -21.76 -8.51
N VAL A 203 0.64 -21.66 -7.26
CA VAL A 203 -0.03 -20.47 -6.74
C VAL A 203 1.00 -19.36 -6.48
N LYS A 204 0.74 -18.17 -7.00
CA LYS A 204 1.62 -17.00 -6.82
C LYS A 204 1.22 -16.21 -5.57
N VAL A 205 2.20 -15.84 -4.75
CA VAL A 205 2.02 -14.95 -3.58
C VAL A 205 1.29 -13.65 -3.95
N SER A 206 1.60 -13.08 -5.11
CA SER A 206 0.98 -11.84 -5.60
C SER A 206 -0.53 -11.95 -5.81
N GLN A 207 -1.04 -13.16 -6.12
CA GLN A 207 -2.46 -13.40 -6.30
C GLN A 207 -3.20 -13.26 -4.96
N ILE A 208 -2.62 -13.77 -3.88
CA ILE A 208 -3.17 -13.65 -2.53
C ILE A 208 -3.11 -12.21 -2.04
N ALA A 209 -1.98 -11.53 -2.26
CA ALA A 209 -1.84 -10.11 -1.93
C ALA A 209 -2.89 -9.24 -2.64
N ALA A 210 -3.24 -9.57 -3.88
CA ALA A 210 -4.28 -8.86 -4.64
C ALA A 210 -5.69 -9.05 -4.05
N LEU A 211 -5.96 -10.17 -3.36
CA LEU A 211 -7.25 -10.48 -2.74
C LEU A 211 -7.41 -9.89 -1.32
N ALA A 212 -6.47 -9.07 -0.84
CA ALA A 212 -6.49 -8.55 0.53
C ALA A 212 -7.82 -7.84 0.91
N ASN A 213 -8.40 -7.08 -0.02
CA ASN A 213 -9.68 -6.39 0.21
C ASN A 213 -10.87 -7.36 0.26
N ASP A 214 -10.88 -8.38 -0.61
CA ASP A 214 -11.94 -9.40 -0.61
C ASP A 214 -11.85 -10.30 0.63
N MET A 215 -10.64 -10.64 1.07
CA MET A 215 -10.40 -11.32 2.34
C MET A 215 -10.90 -10.49 3.52
N ALA A 216 -10.59 -9.19 3.56
CA ALA A 216 -11.08 -8.29 4.61
C ALA A 216 -12.62 -8.28 4.65
N ARG A 217 -13.28 -8.18 3.48
CA ARG A 217 -14.74 -8.23 3.38
C ARG A 217 -15.32 -9.55 3.90
N ALA A 218 -14.79 -10.68 3.47
CA ALA A 218 -15.33 -11.99 3.85
C ALA A 218 -15.11 -12.33 5.33
N LEU A 219 -14.03 -11.84 5.92
CA LEU A 219 -13.70 -12.07 7.33
C LEU A 219 -14.34 -11.05 8.27
N GLY A 220 -15.07 -10.07 7.74
CA GLY A 220 -15.66 -8.97 8.52
C GLY A 220 -14.59 -8.11 9.19
N ALA A 221 -13.43 -7.97 8.57
CA ALA A 221 -12.30 -7.20 9.08
C ALA A 221 -12.14 -5.89 8.29
N GLY A 222 -11.64 -4.84 8.96
CA GLY A 222 -11.40 -3.55 8.28
C GLY A 222 -10.27 -3.60 7.26
N ALA A 223 -9.24 -4.40 7.52
CA ALA A 223 -8.12 -4.63 6.61
C ALA A 223 -7.44 -5.96 6.96
N VAL A 224 -6.73 -6.53 5.99
CA VAL A 224 -5.93 -7.75 6.15
C VAL A 224 -4.52 -7.48 5.65
N ARG A 225 -3.52 -7.98 6.37
CA ARG A 225 -2.11 -7.87 5.96
C ARG A 225 -1.57 -9.24 5.57
N VAL A 226 -0.95 -9.28 4.40
CA VAL A 226 -0.29 -10.50 3.89
C VAL A 226 1.19 -10.42 4.19
N VAL A 227 1.70 -11.43 4.89
CA VAL A 227 3.11 -11.58 5.26
C VAL A 227 3.66 -12.80 4.53
N ALA A 228 4.52 -12.56 3.53
CA ALA A 228 5.09 -13.62 2.72
C ALA A 228 6.56 -13.34 2.36
N PRO A 229 7.44 -14.35 2.38
CA PRO A 229 7.30 -15.66 3.04
C PRO A 229 7.45 -15.56 4.56
N MET A 230 6.91 -16.51 5.33
CA MET A 230 7.17 -16.58 6.76
C MET A 230 8.62 -16.97 7.06
N PRO A 231 9.31 -16.31 8.01
CA PRO A 231 10.68 -16.66 8.37
C PRO A 231 10.79 -18.12 8.82
N GLY A 232 11.67 -18.89 8.18
CA GLY A 232 11.93 -20.28 8.54
C GLY A 232 10.85 -21.29 8.13
N LYS A 233 9.82 -20.88 7.38
CA LYS A 233 8.75 -21.76 6.88
C LYS A 233 8.46 -21.50 5.40
N HIS A 234 7.88 -22.48 4.70
CA HIS A 234 7.43 -22.34 3.30
C HIS A 234 5.97 -21.88 3.16
N THR A 235 5.46 -21.21 4.19
CA THR A 235 4.05 -20.79 4.32
C THR A 235 3.91 -19.27 4.27
N ILE A 236 2.67 -18.82 4.16
CA ILE A 236 2.28 -17.40 4.13
C ILE A 236 1.44 -17.09 5.36
N GLY A 237 1.71 -15.96 6.00
CA GLY A 237 0.89 -15.44 7.10
C GLY A 237 -0.15 -14.46 6.60
N ILE A 238 -1.39 -14.60 7.06
CA ILE A 238 -2.47 -13.64 6.86
C ILE A 238 -2.87 -13.09 8.22
N GLU A 239 -2.50 -11.85 8.49
CA GLU A 239 -2.82 -11.13 9.72
C GLU A 239 -4.19 -10.47 9.60
N VAL A 240 -5.11 -10.86 10.47
CA VAL A 240 -6.50 -10.39 10.50
C VAL A 240 -6.77 -9.76 11.86
N PRO A 241 -7.29 -8.52 11.92
CA PRO A 241 -7.72 -7.91 13.18
C PRO A 241 -8.73 -8.78 13.94
N ASN A 242 -8.53 -8.88 15.25
CA ASN A 242 -9.49 -9.55 16.13
C ASN A 242 -10.77 -8.73 16.23
N SER A 243 -11.89 -9.42 16.43
CA SER A 243 -13.19 -8.77 16.66
C SER A 243 -13.19 -8.00 17.99
N GLU A 244 -12.59 -8.60 19.02
CA GLU A 244 -12.31 -7.97 20.31
C GLU A 244 -10.79 -7.84 20.45
N LYS A 245 -10.32 -6.61 20.63
CA LYS A 245 -8.88 -6.31 20.76
C LYS A 245 -8.55 -6.11 22.21
N GLU A 246 -7.49 -6.77 22.66
CA GLU A 246 -6.98 -6.59 24.01
C GLU A 246 -6.07 -5.36 24.08
N LYS A 247 -6.18 -4.62 25.17
CA LYS A 247 -5.36 -3.44 25.40
C LYS A 247 -4.08 -3.86 26.11
N VAL A 248 -2.96 -3.74 25.41
CA VAL A 248 -1.63 -3.97 26.00
C VAL A 248 -1.30 -2.82 26.95
N ARG A 249 -1.17 -3.11 28.26
CA ARG A 249 -0.84 -2.13 29.29
C ARG A 249 0.67 -2.02 29.47
N ILE A 250 1.18 -0.81 29.69
CA ILE A 250 2.62 -0.59 29.93
C ILE A 250 3.14 -1.35 31.16
N LYS A 251 2.29 -1.51 32.20
CA LYS A 251 2.62 -2.28 33.40
C LYS A 251 3.06 -3.71 33.06
N ASP A 252 2.32 -4.39 32.17
CA ASP A 252 2.65 -5.74 31.72
C ASP A 252 4.00 -5.79 31.00
N ILE A 253 4.25 -4.81 30.13
CA ILE A 253 5.51 -4.76 29.37
C ILE A 253 6.70 -4.52 30.31
N MET A 254 6.55 -3.64 31.30
CA MET A 254 7.59 -3.36 32.30
C MET A 254 7.84 -4.59 33.19
N ASN A 255 6.79 -5.29 33.61
CA ASN A 255 6.92 -6.54 34.37
C ASN A 255 7.60 -7.64 33.56
N LEU A 256 7.28 -7.79 32.27
CA LEU A 256 7.92 -8.75 31.37
C LEU A 256 9.40 -8.45 31.10
N ALA A 257 9.79 -7.17 31.13
CA ALA A 257 11.19 -6.77 30.93
C ALA A 257 12.08 -7.20 32.10
N GLY A 258 11.57 -7.12 33.34
CA GLY A 258 12.27 -7.53 34.56
C GLY A 258 13.69 -6.94 34.64
N ASP A 259 14.67 -7.79 34.94
CA ASP A 259 16.07 -7.40 35.15
C ASP A 259 16.79 -6.93 33.89
N ARG A 260 16.22 -7.10 32.69
CA ARG A 260 16.83 -6.63 31.44
C ARG A 260 17.01 -5.11 31.40
N LEU A 261 16.30 -4.40 32.29
CA LEU A 261 16.40 -2.96 32.46
C LEU A 261 17.66 -2.53 33.21
N ALA A 262 18.27 -3.41 34.02
CA ALA A 262 19.31 -3.06 35.00
C ALA A 262 20.67 -2.61 34.42
N GLY A 263 20.78 -2.43 33.11
CA GLY A 263 21.94 -1.86 32.43
C GLY A 263 21.60 -0.85 31.34
N MET A 264 20.32 -0.50 31.17
CA MET A 264 19.87 0.44 30.15
C MET A 264 19.70 1.84 30.75
N GLN A 265 20.39 2.83 30.19
CA GLN A 265 20.23 4.23 30.62
C GLN A 265 18.89 4.82 30.18
N ILE A 266 18.36 4.40 29.01
CA ILE A 266 17.10 4.89 28.44
C ILE A 266 16.33 3.70 27.85
N PRO A 267 15.63 2.89 28.67
CA PRO A 267 14.80 1.80 28.16
C PRO A 267 13.56 2.35 27.43
N LEU A 268 13.20 1.73 26.31
CA LEU A 268 12.01 2.08 25.53
C LEU A 268 11.07 0.88 25.42
N PHE A 269 9.86 1.04 25.93
CA PHE A 269 8.78 0.05 25.88
C PHE A 269 7.85 0.37 24.71
N LEU A 270 7.79 -0.51 23.71
CA LEU A 270 7.08 -0.24 22.45
C LEU A 270 5.67 -0.86 22.38
N GLY A 271 5.46 -1.99 23.06
CA GLY A 271 4.24 -2.80 22.92
C GLY A 271 4.55 -4.28 22.81
#